data_AF-A0A815IS02-F1
#
_entry.id   AF-A0A815IS02-F1
#
_cell.length_a   1.000
_cell.length_b   1.000
_cell.length_c   1.000
_cell.angle_alpha   90.00
_cell.angle_beta   90.00
_cell.angle_gamma   90.00
#
_symmetry.space_group_name_H-M   'P 1'
#
loop_
_entity.id
_entity.type
_entity.pdbx_description
1 polymer ?
#
loop_
_entity_poly.entity_id
_entity_poly.type
_entity_poly.pdbx_seq_one_letter_code
_entity_poly.pdbx_strand_id
1 'polypeptide(L)' 'MLIGLDMLRRHRCVIDLDKNVLRIENSVETSFLSESELPSYARLSDNSPSTEGTTDGTESLLKPTAES' A
#
# COMPACT_ATOMS: atom_id res chain seq x y z
N MET A 1 9.53 -3.29 1.09
CA MET A 1 8.97 -3.46 2.45
C MET A 1 7.96 -2.35 2.66
N LEU A 2 6.71 -2.68 2.99
CA LEU A 2 5.65 -1.69 3.19
C LEU A 2 5.35 -1.58 4.69
N ILE A 3 5.39 -0.37 5.24
CA ILE A 3 4.99 -0.12 6.62
C ILE A 3 3.47 0.09 6.61
N GLY A 4 2.74 -0.89 7.14
CA GLY A 4 1.28 -0.82 7.27
C GLY A 4 0.84 0.05 8.45
N LEU A 5 -0.44 0.44 8.44
CA LEU A 5 -1.06 1.25 9.50
C LEU A 5 -1.00 0.56 10.87
N ASP A 6 -1.06 -0.77 10.91
CA ASP A 6 -0.95 -1.54 12.16
C ASP A 6 0.41 -1.32 12.84
N MET A 7 1.49 -1.31 12.05
CA MET A 7 2.84 -1.05 12.59
C MET A 7 2.99 0.38 13.09
N LEU A 8 2.38 1.36 12.40
CA LEU A 8 2.35 2.74 12.86
C LEU A 8 1.58 2.89 14.17
N ARG A 9 0.40 2.27 14.28
CA ARG A 9 -0.44 2.31 15.48
C ARG A 9 0.21 1.62 16.67
N ARG A 10 0.86 0.47 16.44
CA ARG A 10 1.54 -0.31 17.48
C ARG A 10 2.70 0.45 18.12
N HIS A 11 3.44 1.22 17.34
CA HIS A 11 4.62 1.98 17.82
C HIS A 11 4.34 3.48 17.98
N ARG A 12 3.06 3.87 18.02
CA ARG A 12 2.61 5.28 18.11
C ARG A 12 3.42 6.23 17.21
N CYS A 13 3.63 5.83 15.97
CA CYS A 13 4.40 6.63 15.04
C CYS A 13 3.68 7.95 14.73
N VAL A 14 4.44 9.03 14.64
CA VAL A 14 3.96 10.37 14.26
C VAL A 14 4.59 10.72 12.91
N ILE A 15 3.74 11.01 11.93
CA ILE A 15 4.16 11.50 10.61
C ILE A 15 4.23 13.02 10.70
N ASP A 16 5.44 13.56 10.76
CA ASP A 16 5.69 15.00 10.82
C ASP A 16 6.09 15.49 9.42
N LEU A 17 5.10 16.01 8.69
CA LEU A 17 5.28 16.46 7.31
C LEU A 17 5.96 17.84 7.20
N ASP A 18 5.93 18.64 8.27
CA ASP A 18 6.60 19.95 8.31
C ASP A 18 8.13 19.76 8.32
N LYS A 19 8.59 18.77 9.09
CA LYS A 19 10.01 18.39 9.16
C LYS A 19 10.41 17.28 8.20
N ASN A 20 9.46 16.68 7.48
CA ASN A 20 9.65 15.54 6.60
C ASN A 20 10.29 14.33 7.33
N VAL A 21 9.81 14.02 8.54
CA VAL A 21 10.31 12.90 9.37
C VAL A 21 9.17 12.00 9.88
N LEU A 22 9.47 10.72 10.05
CA LEU A 22 8.67 9.78 10.82
C LEU A 22 9.28 9.63 12.21
N ARG A 23 8.52 9.98 13.25
CA ARG A 23 8.92 9.79 14.65
C ARG A 23 8.29 8.51 15.17
N ILE A 24 9.08 7.64 15.79
CA ILE A 24 8.61 6.40 16.42
C ILE A 24 8.60 6.61 17.94
N GLU A 25 7.39 6.57 18.51
CA GLU A 25 7.08 7.07 19.86
C GLU A 25 7.72 8.45 20.11
N ASN A 26 8.89 8.47 20.76
CA ASN A 26 9.62 9.69 21.13
C ASN A 26 11.16 9.52 21.07
N SER A 27 11.65 8.36 20.62
CA SER A 27 13.07 8.00 20.75
C SER A 27 13.80 8.00 19.41
N VAL A 28 13.11 7.60 18.34
CA VAL A 28 13.72 7.46 17.02
C VAL A 28 13.02 8.38 16.04
N GLU A 29 13.81 9.16 15.32
CA GLU A 29 13.37 10.00 14.23
C GLU A 29 14.07 9.54 12.96
N THR A 30 13.32 9.37 11.88
CA THR A 30 13.88 9.03 10.56
C THR A 30 13.33 9.99 9.53
N SER A 31 14.20 10.59 8.73
CA SER A 31 13.78 11.42 7.60
C SER A 31 13.12 10.56 6.53
N PHE A 32 12.13 11.14 5.84
CA PHE A 32 11.61 10.52 4.63
C PHE A 32 12.66 10.59 3.52
N LEU A 33 12.64 9.56 2.67
CA LEU A 33 13.49 9.46 1.49
C LEU A 33 13.10 10.53 0.47
N SER A 34 14.10 11.06 -0.23
CA SER A 34 13.84 11.95 -1.37
C SER A 34 13.36 11.14 -2.58
N GLU A 35 12.69 11.80 -3.53
CA GLU A 35 12.13 11.13 -4.71
C GLU A 35 13.18 10.35 -5.53
N SER A 36 14.41 10.85 -5.59
CA SER A 36 15.55 10.20 -6.25
C SER A 36 15.99 8.91 -5.57
N GLU A 37 15.77 8.79 -4.27
CA GLU A 37 16.13 7.64 -3.44
C GLU A 37 15.02 6.59 -3.37
N LEU A 38 13.84 6.92 -3.91
CA LEU A 38 12.73 5.97 -3.97
C LEU A 38 13.02 4.88 -5.02
N PRO A 39 12.85 3.60 -4.65
CA PRO A 39 12.93 2.50 -5.60
C PRO A 39 11.84 2.62 -6.66
N SER A 40 12.08 2.09 -7.85
CA SER A 40 11.20 2.25 -9.03
C SER A 40 9.74 1.87 -8.78
N TYR A 41 9.48 0.89 -7.90
CA TYR A 41 8.13 0.45 -7.53
C TYR A 41 7.40 1.42 -6.58
N ALA A 42 8.11 2.29 -5.87
CA ALA A 42 7.55 3.28 -4.95
C ALA A 42 7.40 4.67 -5.59
N ARG A 43 7.94 4.86 -6.81
CA ARG A 43 7.71 6.08 -7.58
C ARG A 43 6.26 6.04 -8.05
N LEU A 44 5.44 6.96 -7.53
CA LEU A 44 4.01 7.11 -7.85
C LEU A 44 3.72 7.55 -9.30
N SER A 45 4.66 7.29 -10.20
CA SER A 45 4.63 7.61 -11.62
C SER A 45 4.29 6.36 -12.43
N ASP A 46 3.15 5.72 -12.17
CA ASP A 46 2.35 5.12 -13.24
C ASP A 46 0.92 4.82 -12.73
N ASN A 47 0.02 5.64 -13.24
CA ASN A 47 -1.42 5.56 -13.23
C ASN A 47 -1.99 4.13 -13.25
N SER A 48 -2.57 3.68 -12.14
CA SER A 48 -3.76 2.81 -12.22
C SER A 48 -4.74 3.16 -11.10
N PRO A 49 -5.96 3.63 -11.41
CA PRO A 49 -7.05 3.60 -10.46
C PRO A 49 -7.47 2.14 -10.27
N SER A 50 -6.89 1.46 -9.29
CA SER A 50 -7.48 0.22 -8.77
C SER A 50 -8.72 0.57 -7.95
N THR A 51 -9.78 0.89 -8.69
CA THR A 51 -11.17 0.76 -8.25
C THR A 51 -11.40 -0.73 -7.97
N GLU A 52 -11.29 -1.14 -6.71
CA GLU A 52 -11.82 -2.42 -6.24
C GLU A 52 -12.97 -2.13 -5.28
N GLY A 53 -14.17 -2.08 -5.84
CA GLY A 53 -15.43 -1.89 -5.13
C GLY A 53 -16.62 -2.02 -6.09
N THR A 54 -17.21 -3.22 -6.11
CA THR A 54 -18.51 -3.57 -6.74
C THR A 54 -18.50 -3.86 -8.24
N THR A 55 -18.43 -5.16 -8.58
CA THR A 55 -19.18 -5.73 -9.71
C THR A 55 -19.96 -6.95 -9.23
N ASP A 56 -21.25 -6.71 -9.02
CA ASP A 56 -22.33 -7.67 -8.94
C ASP A 56 -22.42 -8.51 -10.24
N GLY A 57 -22.73 -9.80 -10.10
CA GLY A 57 -23.44 -10.62 -11.11
C GLY A 57 -22.68 -11.07 -12.36
N THR A 58 -22.31 -12.37 -12.41
CA THR A 58 -23.03 -13.40 -13.19
C THR A 58 -22.37 -14.75 -12.97
N GLU A 59 -23.12 -15.67 -12.36
CA GLU A 59 -22.90 -17.12 -12.48
C GLU A 59 -22.78 -17.48 -13.97
N SER A 60 -21.65 -18.08 -14.35
CA SER A 60 -21.54 -18.88 -15.57
C SER A 60 -21.10 -20.28 -15.18
N LEU A 61 -22.07 -21.05 -14.71
CA LEU A 61 -22.08 -22.50 -14.74
C LEU A 61 -21.94 -22.94 -16.21
N LEU A 62 -20.79 -23.51 -16.60
CA LEU A 62 -20.65 -24.40 -17.77
C LEU A 62 -19.31 -25.15 -17.71
N LYS A 63 -19.30 -26.29 -17.02
CA LYS A 63 -18.54 -27.47 -17.46
C LYS A 63 -19.44 -28.69 -17.24
N PRO A 64 -19.73 -29.43 -18.32
CA PRO A 64 -19.51 -30.87 -18.22
C PRO A 64 -18.49 -31.33 -19.26
N THR A 65 -17.56 -32.14 -18.74
CA THR A 65 -16.60 -32.97 -19.44
C THR A 65 -17.26 -33.84 -20.51
N ALA A 66 -16.62 -33.93 -21.67
CA ALA A 66 -16.91 -34.92 -22.69
C ALA A 66 -16.54 -36.32 -22.16
N GLU A 67 -17.53 -37.22 -22.10
CA GLU A 67 -17.32 -38.65 -21.90
C GLU A 67 -17.46 -39.34 -23.27
N SER A 68 -16.53 -40.25 -23.57
CA SER A 68 -16.49 -41.08 -24.77
C SER A 68 -16.89 -42.51 -24.42
#